data_AF-A0A1R0XRY8-F1
#
_entry.id   AF-A0A1R0XRY8-F1
#
_cell.length_a   1.000
_cell.length_b   1.000
_cell.length_c   1.000
_cell.angle_alpha   90.00
_cell.angle_beta   90.00
_cell.angle_gamma   90.00
#
_symmetry.space_group_name_H-M   'P 1'
#
loop_
_entity.id
_entity.type
_entity.pdbx_description
1 polymer ?
#
loop_
_entity_poly.entity_id
_entity_poly.type
_entity_poly.pdbx_seq_one_letter_code
_entity_poly.pdbx_strand_id
1 'polypeptide(L)'
;MEKKRTTIVLFSGDYDKAMAAYIIANGAAAYDHEVTIFHTFWGINAVRKQSPVEVKKGFLEKMFGMMMPRGAEQLSLSKMQMLGMGPKMIKHVMKKHNALTLTQLIDMAQEQEIKLITCTMTMDLLGLQKEELLDGVQYAGVAAYLADAENGNVNLFIG
;
A
#
# COMPACT_ATOMS: atom_id res chain seq x y z
N MET A 1 15.36 11.30 23.70
CA MET A 1 15.83 11.27 22.30
C MET A 1 14.64 11.58 21.43
N GLU A 2 14.81 12.43 20.41
CA GLU A 2 13.76 12.70 19.44
C GLU A 2 13.52 11.42 18.62
N LYS A 3 12.25 11.03 18.46
CA LYS A 3 11.87 9.81 17.74
C LYS A 3 12.14 10.02 16.26
N LYS A 4 12.91 9.11 15.64
CA LYS A 4 13.26 9.23 14.22
C LYS A 4 12.02 9.01 13.35
N ARG A 5 12.00 9.60 12.15
CA ARG A 5 10.89 9.47 11.20
C ARG A 5 11.33 8.77 9.92
N THR A 6 10.51 7.84 9.45
CA THR A 6 10.65 7.19 8.14
C THR A 6 9.39 7.44 7.33
N THR A 7 9.53 8.02 6.13
CA THR A 7 8.43 8.16 5.19
C THR A 7 8.67 7.36 3.92
N ILE A 8 7.61 6.74 3.41
CA ILE A 8 7.64 5.95 2.19
C ILE A 8 6.51 6.42 1.28
N VAL A 9 6.84 6.85 0.07
CA VAL A 9 5.86 7.01 -1.01
C VAL A 9 5.74 5.68 -1.74
N LEU A 10 4.60 5.02 -1.60
CA LEU A 10 4.26 3.82 -2.35
C LEU A 10 3.45 4.22 -3.58
N PHE A 11 4.16 4.44 -4.69
CA PHE A 11 3.57 4.73 -6.01
C PHE A 11 3.25 3.44 -6.76
N SER A 12 4.11 2.43 -6.61
CA SER A 12 4.02 1.19 -7.37
C SER A 12 2.84 0.32 -6.97
N GLY A 13 2.20 -0.30 -7.96
CA GLY A 13 1.15 -1.33 -7.77
C GLY A 13 1.69 -2.75 -7.88
N ASP A 14 3.00 -2.93 -7.83
CA ASP A 14 3.63 -4.25 -7.92
C ASP A 14 3.73 -4.90 -6.53
N TYR A 15 3.35 -6.17 -6.44
CA TYR A 15 3.32 -6.98 -5.21
C TYR A 15 4.67 -7.01 -4.52
N ASP A 16 5.76 -7.29 -5.23
CA ASP A 16 7.12 -7.38 -4.69
C ASP A 16 7.67 -6.04 -4.20
N LYS A 17 7.31 -4.93 -4.87
CA LYS A 17 7.68 -3.58 -4.43
C LYS A 17 6.87 -3.14 -3.22
N ALA A 18 5.57 -3.45 -3.20
CA ALA A 18 4.73 -3.23 -2.03
C ALA A 18 5.24 -4.05 -0.82
N MET A 19 5.62 -5.33 -1.01
CA MET A 19 6.25 -6.10 0.05
C MET A 19 7.52 -5.44 0.57
N ALA A 20 8.41 -4.98 -0.33
CA ALA A 20 9.62 -4.28 0.09
C ALA A 20 9.30 -3.02 0.92
N ALA A 21 8.31 -2.24 0.51
CA ALA A 21 7.84 -1.06 1.25
C ALA A 21 7.40 -1.41 2.67
N TYR A 22 6.54 -2.42 2.81
CA TYR A 22 6.01 -2.82 4.12
C TYR A 22 7.05 -3.55 4.99
N ILE A 23 8.00 -4.30 4.41
CA ILE A 23 9.12 -4.88 5.16
C ILE A 23 10.00 -3.77 5.75
N ILE A 24 10.33 -2.75 4.95
CA ILE A 24 11.11 -1.59 5.42
C ILE A 24 10.34 -0.82 6.49
N ALA A 25 9.04 -0.60 6.28
CA ALA A 25 8.19 0.12 7.22
C ALA A 25 8.10 -0.57 8.59
N ASN A 26 7.76 -1.86 8.60
CA ASN A 26 7.69 -2.66 9.83
C ASN A 26 9.07 -2.75 10.52
N GLY A 27 10.14 -2.89 9.73
CA GLY A 27 11.51 -2.84 10.25
C GLY A 27 11.82 -1.51 10.93
N ALA A 28 11.51 -0.38 10.29
CA ALA A 28 11.72 0.95 10.86
C ALA A 28 10.92 1.17 12.14
N ALA A 29 9.66 0.75 12.17
CA ALA A 29 8.81 0.84 13.37
C ALA A 29 9.38 0.00 14.52
N ALA A 30 9.93 -1.19 14.24
CA ALA A 30 10.61 -2.02 15.25
C ALA A 30 11.90 -1.37 15.81
N TYR A 31 12.51 -0.43 15.07
CA TYR A 31 13.62 0.41 15.55
C TYR A 31 13.15 1.75 16.16
N ASP A 32 11.89 1.82 16.59
CA ASP A 32 11.26 2.99 17.21
C ASP A 32 11.26 4.24 16.32
N HIS A 33 11.08 4.06 15.02
CA HIS A 33 10.75 5.17 14.13
C HIS A 33 9.23 5.44 14.14
N GLU A 34 8.81 6.70 14.02
CA GLU A 34 7.48 7.02 13.51
C GLU A 34 7.48 6.79 12.00
N VAL A 35 6.57 5.96 11.51
CA VAL A 35 6.56 5.56 10.10
C VAL A 35 5.29 6.03 9.41
N THR A 36 5.44 6.61 8.22
CA THR A 36 4.34 6.99 7.33
C THR A 36 4.50 6.31 5.98
N ILE A 37 3.46 5.63 5.50
CA ILE A 37 3.36 5.14 4.13
C ILE A 37 2.29 5.93 3.40
N PHE A 38 2.70 6.73 2.42
CA PHE A 38 1.83 7.50 1.54
C PHE A 38 1.55 6.72 0.25
N HIS A 39 0.35 6.17 0.15
CA HIS A 39 -0.14 5.41 -1.00
C HIS A 39 -0.67 6.37 -2.05
N THR A 40 -0.11 6.28 -3.26
CA THR A 40 -0.49 7.12 -4.39
C THR A 40 -0.47 6.31 -5.68
N PHE A 41 -1.16 6.79 -6.71
CA PHE A 41 -1.37 6.07 -7.98
C PHE A 41 -1.71 4.59 -7.75
N TRP A 42 -0.91 3.66 -8.30
CA TRP A 42 -1.20 2.23 -8.28
C TRP A 42 -1.01 1.61 -6.90
N GLY A 43 -0.18 2.20 -6.05
CA GLY A 43 0.07 1.77 -4.68
C GLY A 43 -1.16 1.80 -3.79
N ILE A 44 -2.18 2.60 -4.12
CA ILE A 44 -3.47 2.62 -3.41
C ILE A 44 -4.14 1.23 -3.38
N ASN A 45 -3.89 0.39 -4.37
CA ASN A 45 -4.51 -0.94 -4.46
C ASN A 45 -3.96 -1.90 -3.38
N ALA A 46 -2.81 -1.60 -2.77
CA ALA A 46 -2.30 -2.38 -1.63
C ALA A 46 -3.24 -2.29 -0.42
N VAL A 47 -3.86 -1.11 -0.20
CA VAL A 47 -4.77 -0.84 0.92
C VAL A 47 -6.24 -0.88 0.51
N ARG A 48 -6.55 -1.44 -0.66
CA ARG A 48 -7.92 -1.70 -1.09
C ARG A 48 -8.45 -2.97 -0.45
N LYS A 49 -9.71 -2.97 0.00
CA LYS A 49 -10.40 -4.16 0.49
C LYS A 49 -10.48 -5.22 -0.62
N GLN A 50 -10.18 -6.46 -0.27
CA GLN A 50 -10.25 -7.58 -1.21
C GLN A 50 -11.71 -7.91 -1.59
N SER A 51 -12.61 -7.84 -0.60
CA SER A 51 -14.04 -8.05 -0.81
C SER A 51 -14.66 -6.88 -1.57
N PRO A 52 -15.55 -7.13 -2.54
CA PRO A 52 -16.27 -6.07 -3.22
C PRO A 52 -17.17 -5.32 -2.22
N VAL A 53 -17.18 -3.98 -2.34
CA VAL A 53 -18.02 -3.09 -1.54
C VAL A 53 -18.97 -2.37 -2.48
N GLU A 54 -20.25 -2.33 -2.13
CA GLU A 54 -21.24 -1.59 -2.92
C GLU A 54 -21.08 -0.09 -2.69
N VAL A 55 -20.77 0.63 -3.76
CA VAL A 55 -20.55 2.07 -3.75
C VAL A 55 -21.14 2.72 -4.98
N LYS A 56 -21.67 3.93 -4.83
CA LYS A 56 -22.22 4.72 -5.93
C LYS A 56 -21.07 5.37 -6.69
N LYS A 57 -20.97 5.06 -7.98
CA LYS A 57 -19.90 5.50 -8.88
C LYS A 57 -20.44 5.83 -10.27
N GLY A 58 -19.77 6.75 -10.96
CA GLY A 58 -19.97 7.01 -12.37
C GLY A 58 -19.57 5.80 -13.25
N PHE A 59 -19.93 5.85 -14.54
CA PHE A 59 -19.64 4.75 -15.47
C PHE A 59 -18.14 4.45 -15.60
N LEU A 60 -17.32 5.49 -15.77
CA LEU A 60 -15.86 5.36 -15.93
C LEU A 60 -15.18 4.85 -14.65
N GLU A 61 -15.59 5.36 -13.50
CA GLU A 61 -15.09 4.94 -12.18
C GLU A 61 -15.41 3.46 -11.89
N LYS A 62 -16.60 2.98 -12.29
CA LYS A 62 -16.95 1.55 -12.21
C LYS A 62 -16.04 0.70 -13.07
N MET A 63 -15.71 1.17 -14.28
CA MET A 63 -14.82 0.47 -15.19
C MET A 63 -13.40 0.36 -14.60
N PHE A 64 -12.83 1.46 -14.11
CA PHE A 64 -11.53 1.44 -13.40
C PHE A 64 -11.57 0.52 -12.18
N GLY A 65 -12.63 0.61 -11.35
CA GLY A 65 -12.80 -0.25 -10.18
C GLY A 65 -12.91 -1.75 -10.49
N MET A 66 -13.28 -2.14 -11.72
CA MET A 66 -13.26 -3.53 -12.18
C MET A 66 -11.92 -3.95 -12.77
N MET A 67 -11.20 -3.05 -13.44
CA MET A 67 -9.91 -3.34 -14.07
C MET A 67 -8.74 -3.36 -13.09
N MET A 68 -8.80 -2.53 -12.05
CA MET A 68 -7.73 -2.43 -11.04
C MET A 68 -7.75 -3.62 -10.07
N PRO A 69 -6.58 -4.06 -9.57
CA PRO A 69 -6.49 -5.09 -8.54
C PRO A 69 -7.37 -4.80 -7.32
N ARG A 70 -7.95 -5.85 -6.73
CA ARG A 70 -8.71 -5.75 -5.48
C ARG A 70 -7.90 -6.30 -4.31
N GLY A 71 -7.16 -5.40 -3.70
CA GLY A 71 -6.36 -5.64 -2.50
C GLY A 71 -4.96 -6.17 -2.75
N ALA A 72 -4.17 -6.16 -1.67
CA ALA A 72 -2.75 -6.52 -1.62
C ALA A 72 -2.40 -7.79 -2.39
N GLU A 73 -3.18 -8.85 -2.20
CA GLU A 73 -2.89 -10.16 -2.79
C GLU A 73 -3.22 -10.25 -4.29
N GLN A 74 -3.85 -9.23 -4.88
CA GLN A 74 -4.17 -9.19 -6.31
C GLN A 74 -3.20 -8.33 -7.12
N LEU A 75 -2.21 -7.72 -6.48
CA LEU A 75 -1.17 -6.95 -7.17
C LEU A 75 -0.34 -7.83 -8.11
N SER A 76 0.09 -7.26 -9.24
CA SER A 76 0.99 -7.91 -10.20
C SER A 76 2.42 -7.94 -9.71
N LEU A 77 3.27 -8.85 -10.18
CA LEU A 77 4.71 -8.73 -9.95
C LEU A 77 5.35 -7.73 -10.91
N SER A 78 6.36 -7.00 -10.43
CA SER A 78 7.14 -6.05 -11.23
C SER A 78 7.89 -6.73 -12.38
N LYS A 79 8.22 -8.01 -12.20
CA LYS A 79 8.88 -8.86 -13.19
C LYS A 79 8.31 -10.28 -13.13
N MET A 80 8.41 -11.00 -14.26
CA MET A 80 7.98 -12.39 -14.37
C MET A 80 6.47 -12.60 -14.08
N GLN A 81 5.61 -11.64 -14.43
CA GLN A 81 4.16 -11.77 -14.24
C GLN A 81 3.57 -13.03 -14.89
N MET A 82 4.06 -13.42 -16.08
CA MET A 82 3.73 -14.67 -16.79
C MET A 82 2.22 -14.98 -16.81
N LEU A 83 1.40 -14.01 -17.22
CA LEU A 83 -0.08 -14.11 -17.24
C LEU A 83 -0.69 -14.58 -15.88
N GLY A 84 -0.05 -14.20 -14.76
CA GLY A 84 -0.48 -14.56 -13.41
C GLY A 84 0.13 -15.84 -12.85
N MET A 85 0.97 -16.57 -13.61
CA MET A 85 1.71 -17.72 -13.09
C MET A 85 2.82 -17.30 -12.10
N GLY A 86 3.49 -16.17 -12.37
CA GLY A 86 4.55 -15.64 -11.50
C GLY A 86 4.08 -15.38 -10.06
N PRO A 87 3.00 -14.60 -9.85
CA PRO A 87 2.44 -14.35 -8.53
C PRO A 87 2.09 -15.64 -7.76
N LYS A 88 1.57 -16.66 -8.45
CA LYS A 88 1.26 -17.95 -7.81
C LYS A 88 2.52 -18.68 -7.34
N MET A 89 3.56 -18.66 -8.18
CA MET A 89 4.84 -19.31 -7.87
C MET A 89 5.53 -18.65 -6.68
N ILE A 90 5.63 -17.31 -6.66
CA ILE A 90 6.31 -16.63 -5.56
C ILE A 90 5.56 -16.81 -4.24
N LYS A 91 4.22 -16.77 -4.22
CA LYS A 91 3.42 -17.04 -3.02
C LYS A 91 3.61 -18.46 -2.51
N HIS A 92 3.74 -19.44 -3.41
CA HIS A 92 4.06 -20.82 -3.02
C HIS A 92 5.44 -20.91 -2.35
N VAL A 93 6.45 -20.27 -2.93
CA VAL A 93 7.81 -20.19 -2.34
C VAL A 93 7.76 -19.51 -0.98
N MET A 94 7.11 -18.35 -0.86
CA MET A 94 6.95 -17.64 0.40
C MET A 94 6.33 -18.52 1.49
N LYS A 95 5.24 -19.22 1.17
CA LYS A 95 4.59 -20.16 2.10
C LYS A 95 5.53 -21.27 2.54
N LYS A 96 6.34 -21.82 1.63
CA LYS A 96 7.33 -22.87 1.95
C LYS A 96 8.42 -22.38 2.90
N HIS A 97 8.79 -21.10 2.82
CA HIS A 97 9.80 -20.46 3.66
C HIS A 97 9.21 -19.76 4.90
N ASN A 98 7.91 -19.92 5.18
CA ASN A 98 7.20 -19.22 6.26
C ASN A 98 7.38 -17.69 6.21
N ALA A 99 7.52 -17.14 5.00
CA ALA A 99 7.55 -15.69 4.80
C ALA A 99 6.13 -15.11 4.92
N LEU A 100 6.05 -13.90 5.49
CA LEU A 100 4.80 -13.17 5.61
C LEU A 100 4.28 -12.75 4.22
N THR A 101 2.97 -12.84 4.05
CA THR A 101 2.24 -12.30 2.88
C THR A 101 2.16 -10.77 2.95
N LEU A 102 1.79 -10.13 1.84
CA LEU A 102 1.64 -8.67 1.84
C LEU A 102 0.51 -8.22 2.77
N THR A 103 -0.62 -8.96 2.80
CA THR A 103 -1.70 -8.67 3.77
C THR A 103 -1.20 -8.74 5.21
N GLN A 104 -0.45 -9.78 5.58
CA GLN A 104 0.10 -9.90 6.94
C GLN A 104 1.06 -8.77 7.29
N LEU A 105 1.86 -8.30 6.32
CA LEU A 105 2.74 -7.16 6.52
C LEU A 105 1.97 -5.83 6.69
N ILE A 106 0.82 -5.69 6.03
CA ILE A 106 -0.09 -4.56 6.21
C ILE A 106 -0.74 -4.63 7.60
N ASP A 107 -1.26 -5.79 8.00
CA ASP A 107 -1.87 -5.99 9.31
C ASP A 107 -0.89 -5.64 10.43
N MET A 108 0.35 -6.15 10.34
CA MET A 108 1.43 -5.80 11.26
C MET A 108 1.75 -4.30 11.27
N ALA A 109 1.72 -3.64 10.11
CA ALA A 109 1.92 -2.20 10.05
C ALA A 109 0.82 -1.43 10.79
N GLN A 110 -0.43 -1.90 10.72
CA GLN A 110 -1.55 -1.31 11.47
C GLN A 110 -1.40 -1.57 12.98
N GLU A 111 -1.01 -2.77 13.38
CA GLU A 111 -0.73 -3.12 14.78
C GLU A 111 0.41 -2.27 15.39
N GLN A 112 1.39 -1.90 14.57
CA GLN A 112 2.53 -1.05 14.94
C GLN A 112 2.22 0.46 14.83
N GLU A 113 0.96 0.83 14.60
CA GLU A 113 0.51 2.22 14.47
C GLU A 113 1.23 3.01 13.35
N ILE A 114 1.68 2.30 12.29
CA ILE A 114 2.24 2.95 11.10
C ILE A 114 1.14 3.76 10.42
N LYS A 115 1.42 5.03 10.12
CA LYS A 115 0.48 5.92 9.45
C LYS A 115 0.31 5.51 7.99
N LEU A 116 -0.77 4.79 7.68
CA LEU A 116 -1.14 4.46 6.31
C LEU A 116 -2.00 5.59 5.74
N ILE A 117 -1.43 6.42 4.87
CA ILE A 117 -2.11 7.54 4.24
C ILE A 117 -2.39 7.20 2.78
N THR A 118 -3.57 7.57 2.30
CA THR A 118 -3.97 7.47 0.91
C THR A 118 -4.14 8.87 0.30
N CYS A 119 -3.56 9.06 -0.89
CA CYS A 119 -3.66 10.29 -1.67
C CYS A 119 -5.09 10.53 -2.16
N THR A 120 -5.74 11.59 -1.67
CA THR A 120 -7.12 11.94 -2.07
C THR A 120 -7.24 12.21 -3.57
N MET A 121 -6.26 12.88 -4.17
CA MET A 121 -6.24 13.13 -5.62
C MET A 121 -6.20 11.81 -6.41
N THR A 122 -5.44 10.82 -5.95
CA THR A 122 -5.43 9.48 -6.58
C THR A 122 -6.77 8.79 -6.43
N MET A 123 -7.42 8.88 -5.26
CA MET A 123 -8.76 8.34 -5.05
C MET A 123 -9.75 8.90 -6.07
N ASP A 124 -9.75 10.23 -6.24
CA ASP A 124 -10.64 10.91 -7.18
C ASP A 124 -10.35 10.49 -8.63
N LEU A 125 -9.07 10.46 -9.03
CA LEU A 125 -8.66 10.07 -10.39
C LEU A 125 -9.03 8.62 -10.75
N LEU A 126 -8.91 7.70 -9.80
CA LEU A 126 -9.19 6.29 -10.00
C LEU A 126 -10.61 5.89 -9.61
N GLY A 127 -11.41 6.85 -9.13
CA GLY A 127 -12.79 6.65 -8.69
C GLY A 127 -12.89 5.66 -7.53
N LEU A 128 -12.00 5.73 -6.54
CA LEU A 128 -12.03 4.89 -5.33
C LEU A 128 -12.70 5.64 -4.17
N GLN A 129 -13.64 4.98 -3.50
CA GLN A 129 -14.35 5.51 -2.35
C GLN A 129 -13.70 5.02 -1.05
N LYS A 130 -13.87 5.76 0.05
CA LYS A 130 -13.27 5.44 1.36
C LYS A 130 -13.71 4.06 1.86
N GLU A 131 -14.95 3.68 1.58
CA GLU A 131 -15.54 2.41 1.99
C GLU A 131 -14.85 1.20 1.33
N GLU A 132 -14.17 1.40 0.20
CA GLU A 132 -13.40 0.38 -0.51
C GLU A 132 -11.98 0.19 0.03
N LEU A 133 -11.53 1.04 0.95
CA LEU A 133 -10.18 0.99 1.52
C LEU A 133 -10.22 0.33 2.91
N LEU A 134 -9.08 -0.23 3.33
CA LEU A 134 -8.93 -0.85 4.65
C LEU A 134 -9.27 0.14 5.76
N ASP A 135 -9.85 -0.37 6.85
CA ASP A 135 -10.18 0.46 8.00
C ASP A 135 -8.88 0.99 8.65
N GLY A 136 -8.91 2.21 9.20
CA GLY A 136 -7.72 2.84 9.80
C GLY A 136 -6.79 3.56 8.81
N VAL A 137 -7.04 3.46 7.50
CA VAL A 137 -6.33 4.27 6.49
C VAL A 137 -6.77 5.74 6.57
N GLN A 138 -5.80 6.64 6.57
CA GLN A 138 -6.00 8.09 6.57
C GLN A 138 -6.05 8.64 5.14
N TYR A 139 -6.66 9.82 4.97
CA TYR A 139 -6.86 10.44 3.66
C TYR A 139 -6.28 11.84 3.65
N ALA A 140 -5.27 12.08 2.80
CA ALA A 140 -4.66 13.40 2.71
C ALA A 140 -4.08 13.68 1.33
N GLY A 141 -3.85 14.95 1.03
CA GLY A 141 -3.12 15.39 -0.16
C GLY A 141 -1.60 15.33 0.04
N VAL A 142 -0.86 15.62 -1.04
CA VAL A 142 0.62 15.60 -1.02
C VAL A 142 1.24 16.52 0.03
N ALA A 143 0.56 17.62 0.40
CA ALA A 143 1.05 18.55 1.43
C ALA A 143 1.21 17.88 2.80
N ALA A 144 0.30 16.97 3.17
CA ALA A 144 0.40 16.24 4.44
C ALA A 144 1.59 15.28 4.44
N TYR A 145 1.84 14.60 3.31
CA TYR A 145 3.05 13.79 3.15
C TYR A 145 4.32 14.63 3.28
N LEU A 146 4.38 15.79 2.62
CA LEU A 146 5.55 16.67 2.68
C LEU A 146 5.82 17.17 4.10
N ALA A 147 4.78 17.47 4.88
CA ALA A 147 4.94 17.86 6.29
C ALA A 147 5.57 16.76 7.16
N ASP A 148 5.19 15.49 6.93
CA ASP A 148 5.83 14.33 7.58
C ASP A 148 7.27 14.12 7.08
N ALA A 149 7.50 14.30 5.77
CA ALA A 149 8.79 14.04 5.13
C ALA A 149 9.85 15.12 5.41
N GLU A 150 9.44 16.38 5.59
CA GLU A 150 10.32 17.50 5.97
C GLU A 150 11.02 17.24 7.30
N ASN A 151 10.34 16.55 8.21
CA ASN A 151 10.89 16.11 9.49
C ASN A 151 11.39 14.65 9.45
N GLY A 152 11.48 14.05 8.27
CA GLY A 152 11.89 12.68 8.01
C GLY A 152 13.40 12.48 8.05
N ASN A 153 13.88 11.45 8.76
CA ASN A 153 15.28 11.03 8.69
C ASN A 153 15.55 10.11 7.50
N VAL A 154 14.54 9.34 7.09
CA VAL A 154 14.60 8.45 5.94
C VAL A 154 13.37 8.70 5.07
N ASN A 155 13.59 9.05 3.81
CA ASN A 155 12.53 9.32 2.84
C ASN A 155 12.76 8.43 1.61
N LEU A 156 11.82 7.53 1.32
CA LEU A 156 11.91 6.57 0.22
C LEU A 156 10.78 6.76 -0.79
N PHE A 157 11.10 6.61 -2.06
CA PHE A 157 10.10 6.50 -3.13
C PHE A 157 10.19 5.11 -3.76
N ILE A 158 9.07 4.39 -3.78
CA ILE A 158 8.97 3.04 -4.34
C ILE A 158 7.96 3.05 -5.49
N GLY A 159 8.50 2.98 -6.72
CA GLY A 159 7.78 3.04 -8.00
C GLY A 159 8.01 1.82 -8.86
#